data_AF-A0A2N1U772-F1
#
_entry.id   AF-A0A2N1U772-F1
#
_cell.length_a   1.000
_cell.length_b   1.000
_cell.length_c   1.000
_cell.angle_alpha   90.00
_cell.angle_beta   90.00
_cell.angle_gamma   90.00
#
_symmetry.space_group_name_H-M   'P 1'
#
loop_
_entity.id
_entity.type
_entity.pdbx_description
1 polymer ?
#
loop_
_entity_poly.entity_id
_entity_poly.type
_entity_poly.pdbx_seq_one_letter_code
_entity_poly.pdbx_strand_id
1 'polypeptide(L)'
;MARNFKIVLDIAAAATLGVSSLISTGLQLALFDWERKSEMTCDRAGLLCVQNQHVANRAFMKMAAASPKLYNEMDEAEFLRQIRAYEDASDESFINKTYTALITSTMTHPFLILRAKQLDNWIGNDEFSKVSGISQEEVRGDNPSFSSAEA
;
A
#
# COMPACT_ATOMS: atom_id res chain seq x y z
N MET A 1 4.81 -15.25 -0.33
CA MET A 1 5.01 -16.46 -1.18
C MET A 1 6.20 -16.28 -2.13
N ALA A 2 6.33 -15.11 -2.78
CA ALA A 2 7.43 -14.78 -3.70
C ALA A 2 8.83 -15.02 -3.10
N ARG A 3 9.01 -14.71 -1.81
CA ARG A 3 10.30 -14.89 -1.11
C ARG A 3 10.75 -16.34 -0.95
N ASN A 4 9.83 -17.30 -0.88
CA ASN A 4 10.20 -18.72 -0.84
C ASN A 4 10.70 -19.20 -2.21
N PHE A 5 10.26 -18.56 -3.28
CA PHE A 5 10.68 -18.87 -4.65
C PHE A 5 12.14 -18.49 -4.92
N LYS A 6 12.67 -17.51 -4.17
CA LYS A 6 14.10 -17.16 -4.21
C LYS A 6 14.99 -18.38 -3.98
N ILE A 7 14.63 -19.26 -3.04
CA ILE A 7 15.42 -20.44 -2.71
C ILE A 7 15.53 -21.38 -3.93
N VAL A 8 14.43 -21.60 -4.63
CA VAL A 8 14.39 -22.45 -5.83
C VAL A 8 15.21 -21.83 -6.97
N LEU A 9 15.10 -20.51 -7.15
CA LEU A 9 15.85 -19.76 -8.16
C LEU A 9 17.36 -19.76 -7.89
N ASP A 10 17.78 -19.60 -6.64
CA ASP A 10 19.19 -19.65 -6.24
C ASP A 10 19.79 -21.04 -6.50
N ILE A 11 19.04 -22.12 -6.23
CA ILE A 11 19.47 -23.50 -6.50
C ILE A 11 19.64 -23.72 -8.02
N ALA A 12 18.70 -23.23 -8.83
CA ALA A 12 18.80 -23.31 -10.29
C ALA A 12 19.99 -22.51 -10.85
N ALA A 13 20.28 -21.35 -10.27
CA ALA A 13 21.45 -20.54 -10.60
C ALA A 13 22.77 -21.25 -10.26
N ALA A 14 22.85 -21.90 -9.10
CA ALA A 14 24.01 -22.71 -8.72
C ALA A 14 24.18 -23.92 -9.64
N ALA A 15 23.08 -24.61 -9.99
CA ALA A 15 23.10 -25.80 -10.84
C ALA A 15 23.52 -25.51 -12.30
N THR A 16 23.32 -24.28 -12.78
CA THR A 16 23.67 -23.84 -14.15
C THR A 16 24.98 -23.05 -14.21
N LEU A 17 25.83 -23.15 -13.19
CA LEU A 17 27.12 -22.45 -13.09
C LEU A 17 26.97 -20.92 -13.26
N GLY A 18 25.86 -20.35 -12.80
CA GLY A 18 25.59 -18.92 -12.84
C GLY A 18 24.99 -18.39 -14.15
N VAL A 19 24.86 -19.22 -15.20
CA VAL A 19 24.25 -18.78 -16.48
C VAL A 19 22.79 -18.36 -16.29
N SER A 20 22.02 -19.04 -15.42
CA SER A 20 20.64 -18.63 -15.14
C SER A 20 20.51 -17.49 -14.13
N SER A 21 21.61 -16.93 -13.62
CA SER A 21 21.59 -15.90 -12.57
C SER A 21 20.88 -14.61 -13.01
N LEU A 22 21.10 -14.16 -14.24
CA LEU A 22 20.44 -12.95 -14.79
C LEU A 22 18.92 -13.14 -14.92
N ILE A 23 18.49 -14.28 -15.46
CA ILE A 23 17.07 -14.62 -15.63
C ILE A 23 16.40 -14.77 -14.25
N SER A 24 17.08 -15.45 -13.32
CA SER A 24 16.61 -15.67 -11.95
C SER A 24 16.44 -14.35 -11.19
N THR A 25 17.37 -13.41 -11.36
CA THR A 25 17.33 -12.08 -10.74
C THR A 25 16.18 -11.25 -11.31
N GLY A 26 16.01 -11.23 -12.63
CA GLY A 26 14.90 -10.51 -13.27
C GLY A 26 13.54 -11.03 -12.84
N LEU A 27 13.37 -12.36 -12.79
CA LEU A 27 12.15 -13.00 -12.31
C LEU A 27 11.90 -12.71 -10.82
N GLN A 28 12.95 -12.72 -9.99
CA GLN A 28 12.83 -12.40 -8.56
C GLN A 28 12.35 -10.97 -8.34
N LEU A 29 12.91 -9.98 -9.05
CA LEU A 29 12.47 -8.59 -8.96
C LEU A 29 11.01 -8.43 -9.40
N ALA A 30 10.60 -9.11 -10.47
CA ALA A 30 9.22 -9.11 -10.93
C ALA A 30 8.27 -9.74 -9.89
N LEU A 31 8.67 -10.83 -9.23
CA LEU A 31 7.88 -11.47 -8.18
C LEU A 31 7.76 -10.59 -6.93
N PHE A 32 8.83 -9.88 -6.53
CA PHE A 32 8.76 -8.92 -5.42
C PHE A 32 7.87 -7.72 -5.77
N ASP A 33 7.90 -7.28 -7.03
CA ASP A 33 7.00 -6.24 -7.49
C ASP A 33 5.54 -6.67 -7.49
N TRP A 34 5.26 -7.90 -7.91
CA TRP A 34 3.94 -8.49 -7.82
C TRP A 34 3.46 -8.65 -6.37
N GLU A 35 4.32 -9.11 -5.46
CA GLU A 35 4.04 -9.19 -4.02
C GLU A 35 3.63 -7.81 -3.47
N ARG A 36 4.40 -6.76 -3.78
CA ARG A 36 4.07 -5.39 -3.36
C ARG A 36 2.78 -4.86 -3.96
N LYS A 37 2.46 -5.19 -5.22
CA LYS A 37 1.21 -4.80 -5.87
C LYS A 37 0.01 -5.54 -5.29
N SER A 38 0.19 -6.77 -4.81
CA SER A 38 -0.88 -7.56 -4.19
C SER A 38 -1.41 -6.92 -2.90
N GLU A 39 -0.58 -6.13 -2.20
CA GLU A 39 -1.01 -5.34 -1.04
C GLU A 39 -2.10 -4.32 -1.40
N MET A 40 -2.08 -3.74 -2.61
CA MET A 40 -3.12 -2.81 -3.06
C MET A 40 -4.46 -3.52 -3.23
N THR A 41 -4.44 -4.78 -3.64
CA THR A 41 -5.65 -5.62 -3.69
C THR A 41 -6.16 -5.92 -2.28
N CYS A 42 -5.26 -6.23 -1.35
CA CYS A 42 -5.59 -6.45 0.06
C CYS A 42 -6.24 -5.21 0.68
N ASP A 43 -5.66 -4.02 0.44
CA ASP A 43 -6.18 -2.75 0.92
C ASP A 43 -7.60 -2.45 0.41
N ARG A 44 -7.83 -2.67 -0.88
CA ARG A 44 -9.17 -2.52 -1.48
C ARG A 44 -10.19 -3.48 -0.88
N ALA A 45 -9.80 -4.73 -0.65
CA ALA A 45 -10.66 -5.71 0.03
C ALA A 45 -10.97 -5.26 1.47
N GLY A 46 -9.96 -4.75 2.19
CA GLY A 46 -10.14 -4.16 3.51
C GLY A 46 -11.16 -3.01 3.52
N LEU A 47 -11.04 -2.06 2.59
CA LEU A 47 -11.99 -0.96 2.45
C LEU A 47 -13.40 -1.45 2.11
N LEU A 48 -13.55 -2.45 1.25
CA LEU A 48 -14.86 -3.05 0.92
C LEU A 48 -15.52 -3.68 2.15
N CYS A 49 -14.74 -4.21 3.10
CA CYS A 49 -15.26 -4.76 4.34
C CYS A 49 -15.68 -3.68 5.34
N VAL A 50 -14.87 -2.64 5.54
CA VAL A 50 -15.15 -1.60 6.55
C VAL A 50 -16.07 -0.49 6.04
N GLN A 51 -16.14 -0.30 4.73
CA GLN A 51 -16.99 0.68 4.03
C GLN A 51 -16.85 2.12 4.56
N ASN A 52 -15.71 2.43 5.16
CA ASN A 52 -15.43 3.72 5.77
C ASN A 52 -13.94 4.07 5.60
N GLN A 53 -13.67 5.20 4.92
CA GLN A 53 -12.31 5.64 4.64
C GLN A 53 -11.56 6.05 5.92
N HIS A 54 -12.24 6.66 6.89
CA HIS A 54 -11.65 7.05 8.17
C HIS A 54 -11.06 5.85 8.93
N VAL A 55 -11.81 4.75 9.01
CA VAL A 55 -11.35 3.51 9.65
C VAL A 55 -10.13 2.93 8.93
N ALA A 56 -10.15 2.92 7.59
CA ALA A 56 -9.03 2.42 6.78
C ALA A 56 -7.77 3.29 6.96
N ASN A 57 -7.91 4.63 6.90
CA ASN A 57 -6.81 5.57 7.12
C ASN A 57 -6.21 5.41 8.51
N ARG A 58 -7.06 5.31 9.54
CA ARG A 58 -6.60 5.16 10.92
C ARG A 58 -5.85 3.84 11.13
N ALA A 59 -6.20 2.77 10.43
CA ALA A 59 -5.41 1.54 10.44
C ALA A 59 -3.99 1.78 9.89
N PHE A 60 -3.84 2.51 8.78
CA PHE A 60 -2.53 2.90 8.26
C PHE A 60 -1.74 3.78 9.24
N MET A 61 -2.40 4.78 9.83
CA MET A 61 -1.76 5.66 10.81
C MET A 61 -1.25 4.87 12.02
N LYS A 62 -2.06 3.96 12.57
CA LYS A 62 -1.68 3.08 13.68
C LYS A 62 -0.49 2.18 13.33
N MET A 63 -0.47 1.62 12.12
CA MET A 63 0.67 0.84 11.62
C MET A 63 1.94 1.70 11.46
N ALA A 64 1.79 2.97 11.07
CA ALA A 64 2.90 3.90 10.90
C ALA A 64 3.50 4.36 12.24
N ALA A 65 2.68 4.64 13.25
CA ALA A 65 3.16 5.13 14.54
C ALA A 65 3.82 4.06 15.42
N ALA A 66 3.45 2.78 15.24
CA ALA A 66 4.00 1.63 15.96
C ALA A 66 3.93 1.69 17.52
N SER A 67 3.24 2.69 18.10
CA SER A 67 3.11 2.91 19.53
C SER A 67 1.70 3.38 19.90
N PRO A 68 0.96 2.65 20.75
CA PRO A 68 -0.37 3.05 21.20
C PRO A 68 -0.42 4.40 21.92
N LYS A 69 0.70 4.83 22.51
CA LYS A 69 0.79 6.12 23.22
C LYS A 69 0.56 7.32 22.28
N LEU A 70 0.89 7.16 20.99
CA LEU A 70 0.78 8.21 19.98
C LEU A 70 -0.60 8.24 19.30
N TYR A 71 -1.52 7.32 19.61
CA TYR A 71 -2.81 7.24 18.90
C TYR A 71 -3.71 8.45 19.12
N ASN A 72 -3.57 9.13 20.26
CA ASN A 72 -4.34 10.34 20.56
C ASN A 72 -3.74 11.61 19.94
N GLU A 73 -2.50 11.54 19.45
CA GLU A 73 -1.78 12.64 18.80
C GLU A 73 -1.90 12.58 17.27
N MET A 74 -2.63 11.59 16.75
CA MET A 74 -2.83 11.37 15.33
C MET A 74 -3.82 12.37 14.73
N ASP A 75 -3.39 13.07 13.69
CA ASP A 75 -4.24 13.94 12.88
C ASP A 75 -4.45 13.32 11.48
N GLU A 76 -5.68 12.88 11.22
CA GLU A 76 -6.03 12.31 9.93
C GLU A 76 -6.08 13.36 8.82
N ALA A 77 -6.51 14.59 9.10
CA ALA A 77 -6.56 15.64 8.11
C ALA A 77 -5.15 15.95 7.58
N GLU A 78 -4.17 15.98 8.48
CA GLU A 78 -2.75 16.12 8.12
C GLU A 78 -2.24 14.89 7.35
N PHE A 79 -2.64 13.68 7.74
CA PHE A 79 -2.30 12.46 7.02
C PHE A 79 -2.83 12.49 5.57
N LEU A 80 -4.08 12.87 5.36
CA LEU A 80 -4.68 13.05 4.04
C LEU A 80 -3.99 14.16 3.24
N ARG A 81 -3.61 15.27 3.89
CA ARG A 81 -2.84 16.34 3.26
C ARG A 81 -1.50 15.82 2.74
N GLN A 82 -0.79 15.03 3.55
CA GLN A 82 0.49 14.42 3.15
C GLN A 82 0.32 13.41 2.01
N ILE A 83 -0.74 12.60 2.04
CA ILE A 83 -1.09 11.65 0.97
C ILE A 83 -1.26 12.38 -0.36
N ARG A 84 -2.01 13.48 -0.37
CA ARG A 84 -2.29 14.25 -1.60
C ARG A 84 -1.05 15.00 -2.08
N ALA A 85 -0.28 15.59 -1.16
CA ALA A 85 1.00 16.23 -1.49
C ALA A 85 2.04 15.23 -2.05
N TYR A 86 1.92 13.94 -1.77
CA TYR A 86 2.78 12.92 -2.36
C TYR A 86 2.59 12.80 -3.88
N GLU A 87 1.41 13.14 -4.44
CA GLU A 87 1.17 13.18 -5.88
C GLU A 87 2.05 14.20 -6.59
N ASP A 88 2.04 15.44 -6.10
CA ASP A 88 2.87 16.52 -6.62
C ASP A 88 4.37 16.16 -6.57
N ALA A 89 4.82 15.49 -5.51
CA ALA A 89 6.22 15.09 -5.39
C ALA A 89 6.60 13.87 -6.26
N SER A 90 5.70 12.90 -6.45
CA SER A 90 6.01 11.61 -7.10
C SER A 90 5.77 11.58 -8.60
N ASP A 91 4.92 12.47 -9.14
CA ASP A 91 4.70 12.60 -10.58
C ASP A 91 5.74 13.50 -11.29
N GLU A 92 6.52 14.28 -10.55
CA GLU A 92 7.43 15.28 -11.14
C GLU A 92 8.75 14.75 -11.71
N SER A 93 9.14 13.48 -11.52
CA SER A 93 10.35 12.96 -12.19
C SER A 93 10.46 11.43 -12.26
N PHE A 94 10.88 10.91 -13.42
CA PHE A 94 11.35 9.52 -13.59
C PHE A 94 12.37 9.11 -12.53
N ILE A 95 13.18 10.07 -12.05
CA ILE A 95 14.15 9.86 -10.98
C ILE A 95 13.47 9.48 -9.67
N ASN A 96 12.36 10.14 -9.29
CA ASN A 96 11.68 9.86 -8.03
C ASN A 96 10.99 8.49 -8.04
N LYS A 97 10.38 8.11 -9.18
CA LYS A 97 9.80 6.78 -9.39
C LYS A 97 10.87 5.68 -9.33
N THR A 98 12.03 5.92 -9.97
CA THR A 98 13.16 4.96 -9.95
C THR A 98 13.78 4.84 -8.56
N TYR A 99 13.93 5.95 -7.85
CA TYR A 99 14.47 5.96 -6.49
C TYR A 99 13.54 5.25 -5.50
N THR A 100 12.23 5.51 -5.58
CA THR A 100 11.22 4.80 -4.80
C THR A 100 11.24 3.30 -5.11
N ALA A 101 11.31 2.92 -6.39
CA ALA A 101 11.43 1.51 -6.80
C ALA A 101 12.70 0.86 -6.26
N LEU A 102 13.84 1.58 -6.24
CA LEU A 102 15.10 1.09 -5.71
C LEU A 102 15.02 0.84 -4.20
N ILE A 103 14.52 1.80 -3.42
CA ILE A 103 14.39 1.65 -1.96
C ILE A 103 13.41 0.53 -1.61
N THR A 104 12.28 0.46 -2.32
CA THR A 104 11.23 -0.53 -2.05
C THR A 104 11.53 -1.91 -2.62
N SER A 105 12.56 -2.06 -3.46
CA SER A 105 12.90 -3.31 -4.16
C SER A 105 13.07 -4.51 -3.22
N THR A 106 13.60 -4.28 -2.02
CA THR A 106 13.85 -5.31 -1.00
C THR A 106 12.82 -5.32 0.13
N MET A 107 11.97 -4.29 0.22
CA MET A 107 10.91 -4.19 1.22
C MET A 107 9.81 -5.22 0.96
N THR A 108 9.19 -5.71 2.03
CA THR A 108 8.05 -6.64 1.94
C THR A 108 6.77 -5.93 1.52
N HIS A 109 6.56 -4.70 1.98
CA HIS A 109 5.36 -3.92 1.74
C HIS A 109 5.75 -2.53 1.20
N PRO A 110 4.93 -1.91 0.33
CA PRO A 110 5.09 -0.51 -0.04
C PRO A 110 4.96 0.42 1.17
N PHE A 111 5.43 1.66 1.03
CA PHE A 111 5.18 2.69 2.04
C PHE A 111 3.67 2.87 2.29
N LEU A 112 3.30 2.98 3.56
CA LEU A 112 1.88 3.09 3.97
C LEU A 112 1.21 4.32 3.34
N ILE A 113 1.94 5.41 3.16
CA ILE A 113 1.42 6.62 2.51
C ILE A 113 1.02 6.36 1.04
N LEU A 114 1.77 5.53 0.31
CA LEU A 114 1.44 5.16 -1.08
C LEU A 114 0.21 4.25 -1.14
N ARG A 115 0.08 3.35 -0.16
CA ARG A 115 -1.10 2.47 -0.03
C ARG A 115 -2.36 3.26 0.25
N ALA A 116 -2.31 4.14 1.24
CA ALA A 116 -3.41 5.03 1.58
C ALA A 116 -3.78 5.96 0.41
N LYS A 117 -2.78 6.46 -0.33
CA LYS A 117 -3.00 7.22 -1.57
C LYS A 117 -3.78 6.42 -2.61
N GLN A 118 -3.38 5.17 -2.88
CA GLN A 118 -4.09 4.35 -3.87
C GLN A 118 -5.54 4.09 -3.48
N LEU A 119 -5.84 3.97 -2.19
CA LEU A 119 -7.22 3.92 -1.70
C LEU A 119 -7.96 5.25 -1.90
N ASP A 120 -7.36 6.40 -1.57
CA ASP A 120 -7.98 7.72 -1.79
C ASP A 120 -8.27 7.95 -3.28
N ASN A 121 -7.35 7.58 -4.17
CA ASN A 121 -7.54 7.67 -5.62
C ASN A 121 -8.62 6.70 -6.12
N TRP A 122 -8.69 5.48 -5.58
CA TRP A 122 -9.73 4.51 -5.95
C TRP A 122 -11.14 4.98 -5.57
N ILE A 123 -11.28 5.67 -4.43
CA ILE A 123 -12.50 6.34 -4.02
C ILE A 123 -12.78 7.54 -4.93
N GLY A 124 -11.80 8.43 -5.12
CA GLY A 124 -11.96 9.67 -5.89
C GLY A 124 -12.28 9.44 -7.37
N ASN A 125 -11.78 8.36 -7.96
CA ASN A 125 -12.06 7.96 -9.35
C ASN A 125 -13.41 7.24 -9.53
N ASP A 126 -14.21 7.14 -8.48
CA ASP A 126 -15.52 6.46 -8.48
C ASP A 126 -15.46 4.95 -8.78
N GLU A 127 -14.27 4.35 -8.74
CA GLU A 127 -14.09 2.93 -8.98
C GLU A 127 -14.56 2.08 -7.78
N PHE A 128 -14.37 2.58 -6.56
CA PHE A 128 -14.93 1.98 -5.34
C PHE A 128 -16.46 1.92 -5.39
N SER A 129 -17.11 3.04 -5.75
CA SER A 129 -18.57 3.16 -5.79
C SER A 129 -19.18 2.18 -6.80
N LYS A 130 -18.54 2.00 -7.96
CA LYS A 130 -18.98 1.04 -8.98
C LYS A 130 -19.00 -0.40 -8.48
N VAL A 131 -18.10 -0.77 -7.57
CA VAL A 131 -18.00 -2.13 -7.04
C VAL A 131 -18.90 -2.31 -5.82
N SER A 132 -18.97 -1.32 -4.93
CA SER A 132 -19.68 -1.43 -3.64
C SER A 132 -21.14 -0.97 -3.68
N GLY A 133 -21.50 -0.08 -4.62
CA GLY A 133 -22.79 0.62 -4.64
C GLY A 133 -22.89 1.79 -3.65
N ILE A 134 -21.82 2.11 -2.92
CA ILE A 134 -21.75 3.18 -1.90
C ILE A 134 -21.21 4.45 -2.54
N SER A 135 -21.78 5.62 -2.23
CA SER A 135 -21.31 6.88 -2.80
C SER A 135 -19.99 7.35 -2.20
N GLN A 136 -19.28 8.24 -2.92
CA GLN A 136 -18.03 8.82 -2.42
C GLN A 136 -18.22 9.59 -1.11
N GLU A 137 -19.34 10.31 -0.99
CA GLU A 137 -19.69 11.07 0.20
C GLU A 137 -20.00 10.15 1.39
N GLU A 138 -20.63 9.02 1.14
CA GLU A 138 -20.97 8.05 2.18
C GLU A 138 -19.72 7.34 2.73
N VAL A 139 -18.80 6.89 1.87
CA VAL A 139 -17.55 6.24 2.32
C VAL A 139 -16.58 7.21 2.99
N ARG A 140 -16.60 8.49 2.59
CA ARG A 140 -15.85 9.59 3.21
C ARG A 140 -16.55 10.18 4.42
N GLY A 141 -17.83 9.86 4.60
CA GLY A 141 -18.63 10.32 5.70
C GLY A 141 -18.08 9.77 7.01
N ASP A 142 -18.02 10.63 8.02
CA ASP A 142 -17.68 10.22 9.37
C ASP A 142 -18.86 9.40 9.90
N ASN A 143 -18.72 8.07 9.95
CA ASN A 143 -19.80 7.17 10.32
C ASN A 143 -19.75 6.93 11.83
N PRO A 144 -20.69 7.47 12.62
CA PRO A 144 -20.59 7.52 14.08
C PRO A 144 -20.61 6.15 14.77
N SER A 145 -20.93 5.07 14.05
CA SER A 145 -20.99 3.70 14.58
C SER A 145 -19.63 3.16 15.07
N PHE A 146 -18.50 3.70 14.60
CA PHE A 146 -17.16 3.28 15.01
C PHE A 146 -16.46 4.23 16.00
N SER A 147 -16.91 5.49 16.09
CA SER A 147 -16.36 6.49 17.01
C SER A 147 -16.55 6.12 18.49
N SER A 148 -17.61 5.35 18.81
CA SER A 148 -17.96 4.99 20.19
C SER A 148 -17.13 3.85 20.80
N ALA A 149 -16.34 3.12 20.00
CA ALA A 149 -15.60 1.93 20.45
C ALA A 149 -14.20 2.24 20.99
N GLU A 150 -13.81 3.52 21.07
CA GLU A 150 -12.42 3.94 21.29
C GLU A 150 -12.20 4.78 22.55
N ALA A 151 -13.18 4.79 23.46
CA ALA A 151 -13.06 5.34 24.81
C ALA A 151 -12.59 4.29 25.83
#